data_AF-A0A2N2E951-F1
#
_entry.id   AF-A0A2N2E951-F1
#
_cell.length_a   1.000
_cell.length_b   1.000
_cell.length_c   1.000
_cell.angle_alpha   90.00
_cell.angle_beta   90.00
_cell.angle_gamma   90.00
#
_symmetry.space_group_name_H-M   'P 1'
#
loop_
_entity.id
_entity.type
_entity.pdbx_description
1 polymer ?
#
loop_
_entity_poly.entity_id
_entity_poly.type
_entity_poly.pdbx_seq_one_letter_code
_entity_poly.pdbx_strand_id
1 'polypeptide(L)'
;MIKDKFIILKNKKNLCQKLFGKNFFHAWRNKSFLFGFTFIELLTVVFVFALIGTFVLINTSNSRSKGRDLKKIGEMTGLQMALEDYKNIEGEYPNELIPGEELSGFLSSVIFLSEIPSGIVYKNKSSENTYEIEFETEGQVGDLSKGEKCMTPTGILNSGCPKYIYTIEEIWEMVSNQGYVPVASAEELDALRNSTSQTMGIGTVWEGTYLTGLDKKYIQVEDIDLSVYQSGEGWLPIGDSVNNFVGIFDGNGLYVSNLFINTSLAISALFSYISSSTLTNMVLKDAYIAATVGSVGQRAVLVSYANSSIISNCNVYDSTVLTLRGHSAGFITNVTNCEISNSNCYNLIVSNTGNAWDTGSATGFITNSSGSIIDTCSVQNSIVSTASSRRFIHTSGFVSLNSGTSSISNSFSNATISSFSNADSTSSGFCSRNYATISNSYYSGSITTGLLTVVGGFCATNTGSVNNSYYDSEISGQADTGKGFPRTTKQMQEGYANSMIDGDSMYTAWDNDIWKFGLINKYPELK
;
A
#
# COMPACT_ATOMS: atom_id res chain seq x y z
N MET A 1 54.34 -7.65 43.09
CA MET A 1 55.82 -7.58 43.07
C MET A 1 56.20 -6.92 41.75
N ILE A 2 56.25 -5.58 41.76
CA ILE A 2 57.49 -4.79 41.70
C ILE A 2 58.04 -4.69 40.26
N LYS A 3 57.97 -3.44 39.77
CA LYS A 3 58.87 -2.76 38.81
C LYS A 3 59.06 -3.42 37.44
N ASP A 4 58.52 -2.79 36.41
CA ASP A 4 59.39 -2.01 35.51
C ASP A 4 58.61 -1.12 34.54
N LYS A 5 59.22 0.02 34.21
CA LYS A 5 58.85 1.02 33.18
C LYS A 5 57.92 2.16 33.60
N PHE A 6 58.45 2.99 34.50
CA PHE A 6 58.35 4.45 34.37
C PHE A 6 59.75 5.01 34.09
N ILE A 7 59.80 6.20 33.47
CA ILE A 7 60.97 7.05 33.17
C ILE A 7 61.49 6.92 31.72
N ILE A 8 60.81 7.58 30.78
CA ILE A 8 61.44 8.57 29.89
C ILE A 8 60.49 9.77 29.81
N LEU A 9 60.75 10.79 30.63
CA LEU A 9 60.21 12.14 30.52
C LEU A 9 61.31 13.05 29.94
N LYS A 10 60.88 14.12 29.26
CA LYS A 10 61.63 15.33 28.86
C LYS A 10 62.50 15.24 27.60
N ASN A 11 61.93 15.63 26.44
CA ASN A 11 62.47 16.73 25.60
C ASN A 11 61.77 16.84 24.23
N LYS A 12 60.55 17.38 24.17
CA LYS A 12 59.97 17.87 22.90
C LYS A 12 59.23 19.22 23.03
N LYS A 13 59.71 20.12 23.90
CA LYS A 13 59.30 21.54 23.89
C LYS A 13 60.23 22.47 23.08
N ASN A 14 61.32 21.94 22.48
CA ASN A 14 62.36 22.73 21.82
C ASN A 14 62.60 22.39 20.33
N LEU A 15 61.56 22.01 19.58
CA LEU A 15 61.69 21.80 18.12
C LEU A 15 61.06 22.91 17.25
N CYS A 16 60.10 23.70 17.76
CA CYS A 16 59.52 24.82 17.00
C CYS A 16 60.28 26.16 17.15
N GLN A 17 61.16 26.30 18.14
CA GLN A 17 61.96 27.54 18.33
C GLN A 17 63.27 27.57 17.52
N LYS A 18 63.57 26.53 16.74
CA LYS A 18 64.82 26.42 15.95
C LYS A 18 64.68 26.67 14.45
N LEU A 19 63.49 27.02 13.96
CA LEU A 19 63.27 27.29 12.52
C LEU A 19 62.93 28.75 12.17
N PHE A 20 62.74 29.64 13.15
CA PHE A 20 62.52 31.06 12.89
C PHE A 20 63.54 31.90 13.64
N GLY A 21 64.65 32.18 12.96
CA GLY A 21 65.69 33.10 13.42
C GLY A 21 65.15 34.52 13.56
N LYS A 22 65.43 35.11 14.73
CA LYS A 22 65.34 36.54 15.01
C LYS A 22 66.24 37.28 14.02
N ASN A 23 65.67 37.99 13.03
CA ASN A 23 66.20 39.19 12.37
C ASN A 23 65.43 39.51 11.08
N PHE A 24 64.12 39.75 11.16
CA PHE A 24 63.37 40.31 10.03
C PHE A 24 62.28 41.30 10.46
N PHE A 25 62.55 42.03 11.54
CA PHE A 25 61.78 43.21 11.92
C PHE A 25 62.69 44.43 11.85
N HIS A 26 62.90 44.96 10.65
CA HIS A 26 62.74 46.38 10.38
C HIS A 26 62.94 46.70 8.89
N ALA A 27 62.08 47.61 8.41
CA ALA A 27 62.13 48.33 7.14
C ALA A 27 61.60 47.59 5.90
N TRP A 28 60.30 47.72 5.64
CA TRP A 28 59.89 48.70 4.62
C TRP A 28 58.42 49.11 4.75
N ARG A 29 58.22 50.40 4.51
CA ARG A 29 56.97 51.14 4.57
C ARG A 29 56.30 51.09 3.19
N ASN A 30 54.97 51.04 3.17
CA ASN A 30 54.08 51.30 2.03
C ASN A 30 54.13 50.33 0.83
N LYS A 31 53.10 49.48 0.74
CA LYS A 31 52.08 49.56 -0.33
C LYS A 31 50.82 48.81 0.11
N SER A 32 49.74 49.56 0.20
CA SER A 32 48.37 49.07 0.27
C SER A 32 48.08 48.15 -0.93
N PHE A 33 47.90 46.86 -0.67
CA PHE A 33 47.14 45.98 -1.54
C PHE A 33 46.06 45.29 -0.70
N LEU A 34 45.07 46.08 -0.32
CA LEU A 34 43.72 45.58 -0.09
C LEU A 34 43.15 45.26 -1.49
N PHE A 35 43.45 44.09 -2.03
CA PHE A 35 42.50 43.48 -2.95
C PHE A 35 41.32 43.06 -2.08
N GLY A 36 40.33 43.93 -1.97
CA GLY A 36 39.01 43.49 -1.55
C GLY A 36 38.56 42.40 -2.51
N PHE A 37 38.04 41.29 -1.99
CA PHE A 37 37.42 40.25 -2.79
C PHE A 37 36.40 40.88 -3.73
N THR A 38 36.40 40.48 -4.99
CA THR A 38 35.38 40.96 -5.92
C THR A 38 34.02 40.48 -5.45
N PHE A 39 32.96 41.25 -5.73
CA PHE A 39 31.60 40.90 -5.31
C PHE A 39 31.20 39.49 -5.78
N ILE A 40 31.69 39.07 -6.96
CA ILE A 40 31.41 37.75 -7.52
C ILE A 40 32.11 36.62 -6.74
N GLU A 41 33.33 36.83 -6.24
CA GLU A 41 34.05 35.82 -5.43
C GLU A 41 33.41 35.63 -4.06
N LEU A 42 32.93 36.70 -3.43
CA LEU A 42 32.17 36.59 -2.18
C LEU A 42 30.86 35.81 -2.40
N LEU A 43 30.18 36.06 -3.52
CA LEU A 43 28.91 35.42 -3.85
C LEU A 43 29.08 33.92 -4.12
N THR A 44 30.14 33.50 -4.83
CA THR A 44 30.40 32.08 -5.11
C THR A 44 30.77 31.30 -3.86
N VAL A 45 31.52 31.91 -2.94
CA VAL A 45 31.87 31.27 -1.66
C VAL A 45 30.62 31.04 -0.81
N VAL A 46 29.74 32.04 -0.67
CA VAL A 46 28.47 31.88 0.04
C VAL A 46 27.58 30.83 -0.64
N PHE A 47 27.54 30.80 -1.97
CA PHE A 47 26.79 29.80 -2.73
C PHE A 47 27.31 28.37 -2.49
N VAL A 48 28.62 28.15 -2.55
CA VAL A 48 29.23 26.83 -2.29
C VAL A 48 29.02 26.40 -0.85
N PHE A 49 29.14 27.30 0.13
CA PHE A 49 28.84 27.00 1.54
C PHE A 49 27.38 26.64 1.77
N ALA A 50 26.44 27.33 1.11
CA ALA A 50 25.01 26.98 1.17
C ALA A 50 24.72 25.60 0.58
N LEU A 51 25.38 25.25 -0.53
CA LEU A 51 25.23 23.97 -1.23
C LEU A 51 25.80 22.81 -0.40
N ILE A 52 27.03 22.97 0.11
CA ILE A 52 27.67 21.98 0.99
C ILE A 52 26.87 21.83 2.30
N GLY A 53 26.39 22.93 2.87
CA GLY A 53 25.56 22.91 4.08
C GLY A 53 24.28 22.09 3.88
N THR A 54 23.61 22.25 2.74
CA THR A 54 22.39 21.50 2.39
C THR A 54 22.68 20.00 2.28
N PHE A 55 23.77 19.60 1.63
CA PHE A 55 24.14 18.19 1.46
C PHE A 55 24.54 17.51 2.79
N VAL A 56 25.24 18.22 3.68
CA VAL A 56 25.59 17.72 5.01
C VAL A 56 24.33 17.56 5.89
N LEU A 57 23.37 18.49 5.79
CA LEU A 57 22.11 18.41 6.53
C LEU A 57 21.24 17.22 6.07
N ILE A 58 21.17 16.94 4.77
CA ILE A 58 20.40 15.80 4.22
C ILE A 58 20.99 14.46 4.71
N ASN A 59 22.31 14.30 4.60
CA ASN A 59 22.98 13.06 5.03
C ASN A 59 22.93 12.84 6.56
N THR A 60 23.05 13.90 7.35
CA THR A 60 22.93 13.79 8.81
C THR A 60 21.49 13.51 9.25
N SER A 61 20.47 13.97 8.53
CA SER A 61 19.06 13.65 8.80
C SER A 61 18.78 12.15 8.60
N ASN A 62 19.16 11.59 7.46
CA ASN A 62 18.95 10.17 7.13
C ASN A 62 19.73 9.22 8.06
N SER A 63 20.93 9.62 8.49
CA SER A 63 21.70 8.84 9.46
C SER A 63 21.08 8.89 10.86
N ARG A 64 20.39 9.98 11.23
CA ARG A 64 19.73 10.13 12.52
C ARG A 64 18.42 9.35 12.58
N SER A 65 17.61 9.33 11.52
CA SER A 65 16.39 8.51 11.47
C SER A 65 16.72 7.03 11.58
N LYS A 66 17.70 6.54 10.80
CA LYS A 66 18.19 5.15 10.90
C LYS A 66 18.70 4.80 12.31
N GLY A 67 19.39 5.73 12.97
CA GLY A 67 19.83 5.57 14.35
C GLY A 67 18.68 5.49 15.35
N ARG A 68 17.62 6.29 15.18
CA ARG A 68 16.41 6.23 16.00
C ARG A 68 15.65 4.92 15.80
N ASP A 69 15.47 4.48 14.56
CA ASP A 69 14.71 3.26 14.28
C ASP A 69 15.44 2.02 14.80
N LEU A 70 16.78 1.94 14.66
CA LEU A 70 17.58 0.86 15.26
C LEU A 70 17.46 0.84 16.80
N LYS A 71 17.47 2.02 17.43
CA LYS A 71 17.25 2.14 18.88
C LYS A 71 15.85 1.64 19.26
N LYS A 72 14.83 2.07 18.51
CA LYS A 72 13.44 1.69 18.75
C LYS A 72 13.22 0.19 18.62
N ILE A 73 13.77 -0.46 17.59
CA ILE A 73 13.71 -1.94 17.47
C ILE A 73 14.40 -2.63 18.64
N GLY A 74 15.54 -2.12 19.11
CA GLY A 74 16.22 -2.64 20.30
C GLY A 74 15.39 -2.49 21.58
N GLU A 75 14.75 -1.33 21.77
CA GLU A 75 13.84 -1.06 22.89
C GLU A 75 12.62 -1.99 22.87
N MET A 76 12.01 -2.19 21.68
CA MET A 76 10.87 -3.09 21.49
C MET A 76 11.24 -4.54 21.80
N THR A 77 12.38 -5.00 21.30
CA THR A 77 12.87 -6.37 21.58
C THR A 77 13.12 -6.56 23.09
N GLY A 78 13.69 -5.55 23.77
CA GLY A 78 13.87 -5.59 25.22
C GLY A 78 12.55 -5.62 25.99
N LEU A 79 11.55 -4.84 25.55
CA LEU A 79 10.21 -4.87 26.11
C LEU A 79 9.52 -6.24 25.90
N GLN A 80 9.66 -6.84 24.72
CA GLN A 80 9.13 -8.18 24.44
C GLN A 80 9.71 -9.21 25.42
N MET A 81 11.02 -9.25 25.59
CA MET A 81 11.67 -10.15 26.54
C MET A 81 11.18 -9.93 27.98
N ALA A 82 11.07 -8.67 28.41
CA ALA A 82 10.58 -8.33 29.74
C ALA A 82 9.11 -8.75 29.96
N LEU A 83 8.26 -8.66 28.92
CA LEU A 83 6.88 -9.12 28.97
C LEU A 83 6.78 -10.65 29.03
N GLU A 84 7.63 -11.38 28.32
CA GLU A 84 7.70 -12.84 28.43
C GLU A 84 8.14 -13.27 29.83
N ASP A 85 9.17 -12.63 30.40
CA ASP A 85 9.60 -12.87 31.78
C ASP A 85 8.50 -12.51 32.78
N TYR A 86 7.79 -11.39 32.57
CA TYR A 86 6.63 -10.98 33.36
C TYR A 86 5.58 -12.09 33.38
N LYS A 87 5.15 -12.56 32.21
CA LYS A 87 4.16 -13.64 32.11
C LYS A 87 4.64 -14.94 32.76
N ASN A 88 5.92 -15.28 32.60
CA ASN A 88 6.48 -16.49 33.19
C ASN A 88 6.43 -16.48 34.73
N ILE A 89 6.51 -15.29 35.37
CA ILE A 89 6.49 -15.15 36.83
C ILE A 89 5.08 -14.86 37.36
N GLU A 90 4.34 -13.96 36.73
CA GLU A 90 3.03 -13.47 37.18
C GLU A 90 1.87 -14.35 36.67
N GLY A 91 2.10 -15.17 35.64
CA GLY A 91 1.13 -16.08 35.02
C GLY A 91 0.34 -15.47 33.85
N GLU A 92 0.29 -14.15 33.75
CA GLU A 92 -0.45 -13.38 32.75
C GLU A 92 0.30 -12.10 32.37
N TYR A 93 -0.01 -11.52 31.21
CA TYR A 93 0.55 -10.22 30.79
C TYR A 93 -0.10 -9.05 31.57
N PRO A 94 0.61 -7.92 31.76
CA PRO A 94 0.09 -6.78 32.51
C PRO A 94 -1.13 -6.16 31.83
N ASN A 95 -2.15 -5.72 32.59
CA ASN A 95 -3.36 -5.14 32.00
C ASN A 95 -3.11 -3.80 31.28
N GLU A 96 -2.11 -3.06 31.72
CA GLU A 96 -1.76 -1.74 31.19
C GLU A 96 -0.24 -1.57 31.18
N LEU A 97 0.27 -0.81 30.20
CA LEU A 97 1.64 -0.32 30.14
C LEU A 97 1.62 1.19 30.03
N ILE A 98 2.28 1.87 30.96
CA ILE A 98 2.35 3.33 30.99
C ILE A 98 3.75 3.75 30.50
N PRO A 99 3.88 4.41 29.33
CA PRO A 99 5.17 4.87 28.85
C PRO A 99 5.91 5.76 29.85
N GLY A 100 7.20 5.49 30.04
CA GLY A 100 8.07 6.19 31.00
C GLY A 100 8.00 5.65 32.43
N GLU A 101 7.10 4.71 32.73
CA GLU A 101 7.05 4.03 34.03
C GLU A 101 7.80 2.70 34.03
N GLU A 102 8.00 2.14 35.21
CA GLU A 102 8.64 0.85 35.42
C GLU A 102 7.64 -0.30 35.20
N LEU A 103 8.05 -1.35 34.48
CA LEU A 103 7.30 -2.60 34.41
C LEU A 103 7.66 -3.46 35.63
N SER A 104 6.79 -3.46 36.63
CA SER A 104 6.93 -4.24 37.86
C SER A 104 5.79 -5.23 38.06
N GLY A 105 6.11 -6.42 38.56
CA GLY A 105 5.14 -7.49 38.84
C GLY A 105 4.26 -7.16 40.04
N PHE A 106 2.95 -7.35 39.89
CA PHE A 106 2.00 -7.09 40.97
C PHE A 106 2.09 -8.11 42.12
N LEU A 107 2.33 -9.39 41.81
CA LEU A 107 2.40 -10.47 42.79
C LEU A 107 3.83 -10.67 43.30
N SER A 108 4.83 -10.61 42.41
CA SER A 108 6.23 -10.90 42.76
C SER A 108 7.02 -9.68 43.24
N SER A 109 6.54 -8.46 42.95
CA SER A 109 7.29 -7.20 43.12
C SER A 109 8.64 -7.19 42.38
N VAL A 110 8.83 -8.04 41.38
CA VAL A 110 10.02 -8.08 40.53
C VAL A 110 9.95 -6.97 39.48
N ILE A 111 11.09 -6.32 39.25
CA ILE A 111 11.24 -5.30 38.20
C ILE A 111 11.69 -6.00 36.92
N PHE A 112 10.85 -5.96 35.89
CA PHE A 112 11.13 -6.61 34.59
C PHE A 112 11.73 -5.63 33.58
N LEU A 113 11.33 -4.36 33.64
CA LEU A 113 11.88 -3.30 32.81
C LEU A 113 11.88 -1.98 33.57
N SER A 114 13.03 -1.29 33.59
CA SER A 114 13.18 -0.04 34.35
C SER A 114 12.38 1.13 33.79
N GLU A 115 12.11 1.12 32.48
CA GLU A 115 11.37 2.19 31.81
C GLU A 115 10.68 1.63 30.55
N ILE A 116 9.37 1.77 30.47
CA ILE A 116 8.56 1.38 29.31
C ILE A 116 8.78 2.41 28.19
N PRO A 117 9.19 1.97 26.97
CA PRO A 117 9.43 2.87 25.85
C PRO A 117 8.21 3.70 25.45
N SER A 118 8.46 4.90 24.93
CA SER A 118 7.40 5.79 24.43
C SER A 118 7.06 5.56 22.96
N GLY A 119 5.89 6.07 22.53
CA GLY A 119 5.41 5.93 21.16
C GLY A 119 5.02 4.50 20.79
N ILE A 120 4.41 3.82 21.76
CA ILE A 120 3.78 2.49 21.65
C ILE A 120 2.29 2.59 21.97
N VAL A 121 1.50 1.69 21.40
CA VAL A 121 0.11 1.41 21.82
C VAL A 121 0.05 -0.04 22.27
N TYR A 122 -0.24 -0.27 23.55
CA TYR A 122 -0.32 -1.60 24.15
C TYR A 122 -1.77 -2.09 24.22
N LYS A 123 -2.01 -3.33 23.79
CA LYS A 123 -3.29 -4.02 23.92
C LYS A 123 -3.08 -5.39 24.55
N ASN A 124 -3.58 -5.57 25.77
CA ASN A 124 -3.64 -6.87 26.42
C ASN A 124 -4.81 -7.70 25.83
N LYS A 125 -4.54 -8.96 25.46
CA LYS A 125 -5.55 -9.94 25.04
C LYS A 125 -5.64 -11.03 26.10
N SER A 126 -6.31 -10.71 27.20
CA SER A 126 -6.33 -11.53 28.42
C SER A 126 -6.98 -12.90 28.24
N SER A 127 -7.99 -13.01 27.36
CA SER A 127 -8.65 -14.27 27.00
C SER A 127 -7.71 -15.30 26.37
N GLU A 128 -6.71 -14.83 25.61
CA GLU A 128 -5.73 -15.65 24.90
C GLU A 128 -4.37 -15.70 25.64
N ASN A 129 -4.26 -14.98 26.75
CA ASN A 129 -3.02 -14.72 27.47
C ASN A 129 -1.88 -14.32 26.51
N THR A 130 -2.16 -13.32 25.67
CA THR A 130 -1.26 -12.72 24.67
C THR A 130 -1.33 -11.19 24.71
N TYR A 131 -0.51 -10.51 23.91
CA TYR A 131 -0.53 -9.05 23.77
C TYR A 131 -0.18 -8.60 22.35
N GLU A 132 -0.53 -7.36 22.04
CA GLU A 132 -0.12 -6.64 20.84
C GLU A 132 0.44 -5.27 21.22
N ILE A 133 1.57 -4.91 20.62
CA ILE A 133 2.16 -3.58 20.73
C ILE A 133 2.34 -2.97 19.34
N GLU A 134 1.63 -1.89 19.08
CA GLU A 134 1.77 -1.12 17.85
C GLU A 134 2.84 -0.04 18.03
N PHE A 135 3.77 0.06 17.08
CA PHE A 135 4.78 1.12 17.04
C PHE A 135 5.21 1.42 15.60
N GLU A 136 5.74 2.62 15.34
CA GLU A 136 6.16 3.03 13.98
C GLU A 136 7.68 3.19 13.85
N THR A 137 8.23 2.82 12.69
CA THR A 137 9.60 3.15 12.25
C THR A 137 9.58 4.21 11.13
N GLU A 138 10.50 5.17 11.18
CA GLU A 138 10.57 6.29 10.21
C GLU A 138 11.18 5.88 8.87
N GLY A 139 12.00 4.82 8.86
CA GLY A 139 12.64 4.21 7.70
C GLY A 139 12.72 2.69 7.79
N GLN A 140 13.37 2.08 6.79
CA GLN A 140 13.61 0.63 6.77
C GLN A 140 14.74 0.24 7.73
N VAL A 141 14.52 -0.80 8.52
CA VAL A 141 15.51 -1.42 9.42
C VAL A 141 15.61 -2.91 9.14
N GLY A 142 16.68 -3.34 8.48
CA GLY A 142 16.81 -4.73 8.04
C GLY A 142 15.67 -5.10 7.09
N ASP A 143 14.95 -6.17 7.42
CA ASP A 143 13.78 -6.63 6.65
C ASP A 143 12.49 -5.89 7.03
N LEU A 144 12.52 -5.07 8.10
CA LEU A 144 11.36 -4.28 8.53
C LEU A 144 11.27 -3.01 7.68
N SER A 145 10.20 -2.91 6.90
CA SER A 145 9.84 -1.77 6.08
C SER A 145 9.53 -0.53 6.93
N LYS A 146 9.50 0.64 6.31
CA LYS A 146 9.03 1.88 6.98
C LYS A 146 7.55 1.74 7.39
N GLY A 147 7.17 2.32 8.52
CA GLY A 147 5.78 2.46 8.95
C GLY A 147 5.43 1.59 10.14
N GLU A 148 4.13 1.33 10.34
CA GLU A 148 3.60 0.59 11.48
C GLU A 148 4.19 -0.82 11.59
N LYS A 149 4.39 -1.25 12.83
CA LYS A 149 4.87 -2.56 13.26
C LYS A 149 3.99 -3.04 14.39
N CYS A 150 3.73 -4.34 14.40
CA CYS A 150 3.07 -5.02 15.50
C CYS A 150 4.05 -5.95 16.18
N MET A 151 4.18 -5.83 17.49
CA MET A 151 4.94 -6.77 18.29
C MET A 151 3.99 -7.65 19.09
N THR A 152 4.17 -8.96 18.95
CA THR A 152 3.43 -10.02 19.67
C THR A 152 4.43 -10.86 20.47
N PRO A 153 4.01 -11.81 21.32
CA PRO A 153 4.95 -12.74 21.98
C PRO A 153 5.86 -13.51 21.00
N THR A 154 5.42 -13.70 19.75
CA THR A 154 6.12 -14.51 18.75
C THR A 154 7.15 -13.72 17.94
N GLY A 155 7.13 -12.38 18.00
CA GLY A 155 8.04 -11.54 17.22
C GLY A 155 7.44 -10.20 16.81
N ILE A 156 8.26 -9.43 16.09
CA ILE A 156 7.86 -8.18 15.44
C ILE A 156 7.41 -8.49 14.01
N LEU A 157 6.16 -8.17 13.70
CA LEU A 157 5.57 -8.26 12.37
C LEU A 157 5.94 -7.02 11.54
N ASN A 158 6.16 -7.24 10.24
CA ASN A 158 6.45 -6.18 9.27
C ASN A 158 5.17 -5.49 8.76
N SER A 159 4.20 -5.28 9.65
CA SER A 159 2.89 -4.68 9.40
C SER A 159 2.33 -4.16 10.73
N GLY A 160 1.33 -3.26 10.71
CA GLY A 160 0.58 -2.85 11.91
C GLY A 160 -0.16 -4.02 12.56
N CYS A 161 -0.67 -3.80 13.79
CA CYS A 161 -1.44 -4.84 14.49
C CYS A 161 -2.79 -5.06 13.81
N PRO A 162 -3.32 -6.31 13.77
CA PRO A 162 -4.63 -6.59 13.19
C PRO A 162 -5.71 -5.67 13.80
N LYS A 163 -6.28 -4.80 12.97
CA LYS A 163 -7.33 -3.85 13.35
C LYS A 163 -8.68 -4.53 13.10
N TYR A 164 -9.23 -5.20 14.11
CA TYR A 164 -10.65 -5.56 14.11
C TYR A 164 -11.47 -4.28 13.99
N ILE A 165 -12.36 -4.22 13.01
CA ILE A 165 -13.28 -3.08 12.84
C ILE A 165 -14.35 -3.09 13.93
N TYR A 166 -14.79 -4.28 14.32
CA TYR A 166 -15.83 -4.49 15.33
C TYR A 166 -15.26 -4.97 16.67
N THR A 167 -15.90 -4.58 17.77
CA THR A 167 -15.63 -5.17 19.09
C THR A 167 -16.21 -6.58 19.19
N ILE A 168 -15.79 -7.33 20.21
CA ILE A 168 -16.33 -8.66 20.50
C ILE A 168 -17.85 -8.60 20.71
N GLU A 169 -18.34 -7.60 21.46
CA GLU A 169 -19.78 -7.41 21.72
C GLU A 169 -20.58 -7.11 20.44
N GLU A 170 -20.00 -6.33 19.53
CA GLU A 170 -20.64 -6.03 18.24
C GLU A 170 -20.74 -7.29 17.37
N ILE A 171 -19.68 -8.10 17.31
CA ILE A 171 -19.71 -9.38 16.57
C ILE A 171 -20.71 -10.36 17.23
N TRP A 172 -20.80 -10.39 18.56
CA TRP A 172 -21.82 -11.17 19.28
C TRP A 172 -23.24 -10.78 18.86
N GLU A 173 -23.53 -9.48 18.74
CA GLU A 173 -24.80 -8.97 18.26
C GLU A 173 -25.05 -9.39 16.79
N MET A 174 -24.04 -9.28 15.93
CA MET A 174 -24.13 -9.67 14.53
C MET A 174 -24.47 -11.16 14.38
N VAL A 175 -23.76 -12.02 15.09
CA VAL A 175 -23.94 -13.49 15.01
C VAL A 175 -25.25 -13.92 15.67
N SER A 176 -25.54 -13.43 16.88
CA SER A 176 -26.68 -13.91 17.67
C SER A 176 -28.02 -13.34 17.20
N ASN A 177 -28.04 -12.07 16.77
CA ASN A 177 -29.28 -11.35 16.54
C ASN A 177 -29.47 -10.90 15.08
N GLN A 178 -28.41 -10.75 14.30
CA GLN A 178 -28.50 -10.27 12.91
C GLN A 178 -28.31 -11.37 11.85
N GLY A 179 -28.03 -12.60 12.30
CA GLY A 179 -27.94 -13.80 11.47
C GLY A 179 -26.64 -13.90 10.67
N TYR A 180 -25.55 -13.31 11.16
CA TYR A 180 -24.22 -13.52 10.59
C TYR A 180 -23.67 -14.89 10.97
N VAL A 181 -22.94 -15.50 10.04
CA VAL A 181 -22.19 -16.73 10.22
C VAL A 181 -20.71 -16.35 10.40
N PRO A 182 -20.06 -16.71 11.52
CA PRO A 182 -18.65 -16.44 11.72
C PRO A 182 -17.80 -17.28 10.76
N VAL A 183 -16.69 -16.71 10.25
CA VAL A 183 -15.72 -17.42 9.39
C VAL A 183 -14.33 -17.23 9.98
N ALA A 184 -13.71 -18.33 10.41
CA ALA A 184 -12.45 -18.35 11.13
C ALA A 184 -11.31 -19.10 10.40
N SER A 185 -11.61 -19.82 9.32
CA SER A 185 -10.59 -20.61 8.61
C SER A 185 -10.81 -20.68 7.11
N ALA A 186 -9.83 -21.26 6.40
CA ALA A 186 -9.88 -21.49 4.97
C ALA A 186 -11.00 -22.46 4.58
N GLU A 187 -11.19 -23.53 5.37
CA GLU A 187 -12.25 -24.51 5.19
C GLU A 187 -13.64 -23.90 5.42
N GLU A 188 -13.75 -22.98 6.38
CA GLU A 188 -14.98 -22.24 6.63
C GLU A 188 -15.29 -21.25 5.51
N LEU A 189 -14.28 -20.60 4.94
CA LEU A 189 -14.46 -19.76 3.76
C LEU A 189 -14.90 -20.60 2.54
N ASP A 190 -14.36 -21.81 2.42
CA ASP A 190 -14.72 -22.77 1.38
C ASP A 190 -16.19 -23.24 1.51
N ALA A 191 -16.63 -23.42 2.76
CA ALA A 191 -17.98 -23.84 3.13
C ALA A 191 -19.09 -22.88 2.68
N LEU A 192 -18.80 -21.62 2.35
CA LEU A 192 -19.77 -20.66 1.78
C LEU A 192 -20.50 -21.20 0.54
N ARG A 193 -19.84 -22.08 -0.22
CA ARG A 193 -20.38 -22.62 -1.48
C ARG A 193 -21.50 -23.64 -1.26
N ASN A 194 -21.60 -24.21 -0.06
CA ASN A 194 -22.48 -25.35 0.22
C ASN A 194 -23.67 -24.90 1.06
N SER A 195 -24.88 -25.38 0.73
CA SER A 195 -26.09 -25.08 1.51
C SER A 195 -26.33 -26.11 2.61
N THR A 196 -25.41 -26.19 3.58
CA THR A 196 -25.41 -27.22 4.63
C THR A 196 -25.22 -26.63 6.02
N SER A 197 -25.81 -27.28 7.03
CA SER A 197 -25.50 -26.99 8.44
C SER A 197 -24.17 -27.63 8.81
N GLN A 198 -23.25 -26.82 9.32
CA GLN A 198 -21.91 -27.26 9.73
C GLN A 198 -21.36 -26.36 10.83
N THR A 199 -20.29 -26.81 11.48
CA THR A 199 -19.62 -26.00 12.49
C THR A 199 -18.84 -24.88 11.82
N MET A 200 -19.00 -23.66 12.31
CA MET A 200 -18.29 -22.46 11.85
C MET A 200 -17.79 -21.66 13.05
N GLY A 201 -16.82 -20.77 12.85
CA GLY A 201 -16.19 -20.01 13.92
C GLY A 201 -15.29 -20.86 14.81
N ILE A 202 -14.77 -21.98 14.30
CA ILE A 202 -14.00 -22.96 15.07
C ILE A 202 -12.81 -22.28 15.76
N GLY A 203 -12.65 -22.54 17.06
CA GLY A 203 -11.58 -21.95 17.86
C GLY A 203 -11.88 -20.54 18.39
N THR A 204 -13.04 -19.98 18.09
CA THR A 204 -13.47 -18.65 18.57
C THR A 204 -14.62 -18.75 19.57
N VAL A 205 -14.95 -17.63 20.23
CA VAL A 205 -16.12 -17.55 21.13
C VAL A 205 -17.47 -17.69 20.41
N TRP A 206 -17.48 -17.62 19.06
CA TRP A 206 -18.67 -17.76 18.23
C TRP A 206 -18.77 -19.16 17.58
N GLU A 207 -17.94 -20.12 18.00
CA GLU A 207 -18.02 -21.49 17.49
C GLU A 207 -19.42 -22.08 17.69
N GLY A 208 -20.00 -22.63 16.62
CA GLY A 208 -21.35 -23.18 16.67
C GLY A 208 -21.79 -23.82 15.36
N THR A 209 -22.99 -24.39 15.33
CA THR A 209 -23.58 -24.94 14.11
C THR A 209 -24.38 -23.89 13.37
N TYR A 210 -23.99 -23.59 12.14
CA TYR A 210 -24.61 -22.58 11.30
C TYR A 210 -25.02 -23.15 9.95
N LEU A 211 -26.09 -22.61 9.36
CA LEU A 211 -26.45 -22.89 7.97
C LEU A 211 -25.63 -21.99 7.05
N THR A 212 -24.85 -22.62 6.19
CA THR A 212 -24.04 -21.94 5.15
C THR A 212 -24.79 -21.89 3.82
N GLY A 213 -24.31 -21.08 2.87
CA GLY A 213 -24.83 -20.95 1.53
C GLY A 213 -24.49 -19.60 0.89
N LEU A 214 -24.59 -19.53 -0.43
CA LEU A 214 -24.26 -18.35 -1.22
C LEU A 214 -25.16 -17.11 -0.97
N ASP A 215 -26.22 -17.27 -0.18
CA ASP A 215 -27.23 -16.25 0.17
C ASP A 215 -27.13 -15.78 1.63
N LYS A 216 -26.15 -16.27 2.39
CA LYS A 216 -26.01 -15.96 3.83
C LYS A 216 -25.18 -14.71 4.09
N LYS A 217 -25.20 -14.26 5.34
CA LYS A 217 -24.37 -13.16 5.84
C LYS A 217 -23.18 -13.74 6.59
N TYR A 218 -22.00 -13.24 6.33
CA TYR A 218 -20.75 -13.74 6.88
C TYR A 218 -19.95 -12.61 7.52
N ILE A 219 -19.32 -12.91 8.66
CA ILE A 219 -18.39 -12.02 9.35
C ILE A 219 -17.09 -12.80 9.60
N GLN A 220 -15.97 -12.28 9.12
CA GLN A 220 -14.67 -12.86 9.40
C GLN A 220 -14.28 -12.56 10.86
N VAL A 221 -13.88 -13.59 11.60
CA VAL A 221 -13.57 -13.51 13.03
C VAL A 221 -12.12 -13.86 13.36
N GLU A 222 -11.38 -14.40 12.39
CA GLU A 222 -9.94 -14.66 12.44
C GLU A 222 -9.29 -14.39 11.08
N ASP A 223 -7.96 -14.25 11.03
CA ASP A 223 -7.23 -14.22 9.76
C ASP A 223 -7.34 -15.59 9.05
N ILE A 224 -7.55 -15.56 7.74
CA ILE A 224 -7.75 -16.76 6.91
C ILE A 224 -6.52 -16.97 6.01
N ASP A 225 -5.83 -18.10 6.17
CA ASP A 225 -4.73 -18.52 5.31
C ASP A 225 -5.16 -19.60 4.31
N LEU A 226 -5.19 -19.27 3.01
CA LEU A 226 -5.57 -20.20 1.94
C LEU A 226 -4.42 -21.11 1.47
N SER A 227 -3.30 -21.17 2.19
CA SER A 227 -2.15 -22.03 1.85
C SER A 227 -2.52 -23.52 1.67
N VAL A 228 -3.56 -23.99 2.37
CA VAL A 228 -4.11 -25.36 2.23
C VAL A 228 -4.69 -25.63 0.83
N TYR A 229 -5.06 -24.59 0.07
CA TYR A 229 -5.62 -24.67 -1.28
C TYR A 229 -4.61 -24.37 -2.39
N GLN A 230 -3.30 -24.54 -2.18
CA GLN A 230 -2.28 -24.25 -3.21
C GLN A 230 -1.90 -25.45 -4.09
N SER A 231 -2.50 -26.62 -3.87
CA SER A 231 -2.22 -27.81 -4.69
C SER A 231 -3.02 -27.81 -6.01
N GLY A 232 -2.46 -28.40 -7.07
CA GLY A 232 -3.16 -28.55 -8.36
C GLY A 232 -3.52 -27.22 -9.01
N GLU A 233 -4.80 -27.03 -9.34
CA GLU A 233 -5.32 -25.78 -9.91
C GLU A 233 -5.59 -24.67 -8.87
N GLY A 234 -5.50 -25.01 -7.58
CA GLY A 234 -5.66 -24.07 -6.48
C GLY A 234 -7.09 -23.93 -5.97
N TRP A 235 -7.41 -22.72 -5.50
CA TRP A 235 -8.73 -22.33 -4.98
C TRP A 235 -9.82 -22.41 -6.05
N LEU A 236 -10.97 -22.99 -5.69
CA LEU A 236 -12.18 -22.94 -6.49
C LEU A 236 -12.93 -21.63 -6.21
N PRO A 237 -13.17 -20.73 -7.18
CA PRO A 237 -13.87 -19.48 -6.92
C PRO A 237 -15.25 -19.65 -6.25
N ILE A 238 -15.65 -18.73 -5.38
CA ILE A 238 -16.98 -18.72 -4.76
C ILE A 238 -18.02 -18.17 -5.76
N GLY A 239 -19.11 -18.91 -5.95
CA GLY A 239 -20.16 -18.60 -6.92
C GLY A 239 -19.74 -18.93 -8.36
N ASP A 240 -20.73 -18.99 -9.26
CA ASP A 240 -20.56 -19.22 -10.70
C ASP A 240 -21.64 -18.47 -11.49
N SER A 241 -21.61 -18.54 -12.83
CA SER A 241 -22.53 -17.78 -13.70
C SER A 241 -24.02 -18.15 -13.56
N VAL A 242 -24.33 -19.26 -12.88
CA VAL A 242 -25.68 -19.76 -12.58
C VAL A 242 -26.01 -19.51 -11.11
N ASN A 243 -25.08 -19.87 -10.23
CA ASN A 243 -25.21 -19.75 -8.77
C ASN A 243 -24.31 -18.62 -8.27
N ASN A 244 -24.75 -17.37 -8.45
CA ASN A 244 -24.00 -16.21 -7.98
C ASN A 244 -23.95 -16.20 -6.45
N PHE A 245 -22.89 -15.62 -5.87
CA PHE A 245 -22.95 -15.19 -4.48
C PHE A 245 -23.88 -13.97 -4.37
N VAL A 246 -24.95 -14.11 -3.61
CA VAL A 246 -25.99 -13.08 -3.39
C VAL A 246 -26.05 -12.63 -1.92
N GLY A 247 -25.14 -13.15 -1.10
CA GLY A 247 -25.04 -12.88 0.32
C GLY A 247 -24.30 -11.59 0.67
N ILE A 248 -23.97 -11.48 1.96
CA ILE A 248 -23.15 -10.41 2.53
C ILE A 248 -21.88 -11.05 3.08
N PHE A 249 -20.71 -10.49 2.77
CA PHE A 249 -19.45 -10.88 3.39
C PHE A 249 -18.76 -9.64 3.95
N ASP A 250 -18.62 -9.61 5.27
CA ASP A 250 -17.85 -8.61 5.98
C ASP A 250 -16.53 -9.22 6.45
N GLY A 251 -15.42 -8.68 5.96
CA GLY A 251 -14.07 -9.16 6.30
C GLY A 251 -13.51 -8.62 7.62
N ASN A 252 -14.22 -7.71 8.32
CA ASN A 252 -13.82 -7.17 9.62
C ASN A 252 -12.41 -6.51 9.64
N GLY A 253 -11.84 -6.17 8.49
CA GLY A 253 -10.46 -5.67 8.37
C GLY A 253 -9.38 -6.76 8.53
N LEU A 254 -9.78 -8.02 8.63
CA LEU A 254 -8.89 -9.17 8.78
C LEU A 254 -8.38 -9.67 7.43
N TYR A 255 -7.27 -10.39 7.45
CA TYR A 255 -6.59 -10.85 6.24
C TYR A 255 -7.19 -12.13 5.68
N VAL A 256 -7.31 -12.18 4.36
CA VAL A 256 -7.41 -13.41 3.57
C VAL A 256 -6.13 -13.53 2.74
N SER A 257 -5.26 -14.44 3.13
CA SER A 257 -3.89 -14.53 2.60
C SER A 257 -3.68 -15.73 1.69
N ASN A 258 -2.64 -15.65 0.85
CA ASN A 258 -2.07 -16.78 0.11
C ASN A 258 -3.03 -17.45 -0.89
N LEU A 259 -4.01 -16.70 -1.40
CA LEU A 259 -4.91 -17.16 -2.46
C LEU A 259 -4.10 -17.62 -3.68
N PHE A 260 -4.17 -18.91 -4.02
CA PHE A 260 -3.52 -19.44 -5.21
C PHE A 260 -4.56 -19.97 -6.18
N ILE A 261 -4.50 -19.50 -7.43
CA ILE A 261 -5.28 -20.05 -8.53
C ILE A 261 -4.37 -20.20 -9.73
N ASN A 262 -4.20 -21.41 -10.23
CA ASN A 262 -3.48 -21.68 -11.46
C ASN A 262 -4.27 -22.70 -12.28
N THR A 263 -5.36 -22.23 -12.88
CA THR A 263 -6.40 -23.08 -13.46
C THR A 263 -6.52 -22.86 -14.97
N SER A 264 -7.09 -23.86 -15.63
CA SER A 264 -7.56 -23.76 -17.02
C SER A 264 -8.91 -23.04 -17.16
N LEU A 265 -9.61 -22.79 -16.06
CA LEU A 265 -10.89 -22.07 -16.04
C LEU A 265 -10.75 -20.69 -16.69
N ALA A 266 -11.79 -20.30 -17.40
CA ALA A 266 -11.88 -18.98 -18.01
C ALA A 266 -12.09 -17.89 -16.95
N ILE A 267 -12.50 -18.20 -15.73
CA ILE A 267 -12.85 -17.20 -14.71
C ILE A 267 -12.17 -17.57 -13.40
N SER A 268 -11.44 -16.61 -12.80
CA SER A 268 -10.60 -16.87 -11.64
C SER A 268 -10.47 -15.63 -10.75
N ALA A 269 -10.97 -15.74 -9.52
CA ALA A 269 -10.88 -14.78 -8.44
C ALA A 269 -11.29 -15.46 -7.12
N LEU A 270 -11.18 -14.77 -5.99
CA LEU A 270 -11.75 -15.28 -4.72
C LEU A 270 -13.26 -15.58 -4.89
N PHE A 271 -14.00 -14.63 -5.45
CA PHE A 271 -15.38 -14.77 -5.90
C PHE A 271 -15.48 -14.73 -7.43
N SER A 272 -16.10 -15.72 -8.05
CA SER A 272 -16.32 -15.72 -9.49
C SER A 272 -17.37 -14.69 -9.88
N TYR A 273 -18.60 -14.92 -9.42
CA TYR A 273 -19.79 -14.13 -9.76
C TYR A 273 -20.50 -13.72 -8.48
N ILE A 274 -20.72 -12.42 -8.35
CA ILE A 274 -21.55 -11.85 -7.30
C ILE A 274 -22.69 -11.05 -7.92
N SER A 275 -23.87 -11.08 -7.28
CA SER A 275 -25.01 -10.30 -7.73
C SER A 275 -25.89 -9.89 -6.57
N SER A 276 -26.31 -8.62 -6.53
CA SER A 276 -27.16 -8.12 -5.44
C SER A 276 -26.56 -8.41 -4.06
N SER A 277 -25.23 -8.38 -3.98
CA SER A 277 -24.43 -8.79 -2.82
C SER A 277 -23.73 -7.60 -2.21
N THR A 278 -23.25 -7.76 -0.98
CA THR A 278 -22.42 -6.76 -0.30
C THR A 278 -21.10 -7.39 0.15
N LEU A 279 -19.98 -6.83 -0.29
CA LEU A 279 -18.64 -7.21 0.18
C LEU A 279 -18.02 -5.99 0.90
N THR A 280 -17.74 -6.13 2.19
CA THR A 280 -17.19 -5.04 3.00
C THR A 280 -15.94 -5.46 3.74
N ASN A 281 -15.04 -4.51 3.99
CA ASN A 281 -13.96 -4.66 4.95
C ASN A 281 -13.01 -5.84 4.68
N MET A 282 -12.92 -6.30 3.43
CA MET A 282 -12.09 -7.45 3.07
C MET A 282 -10.67 -7.01 2.80
N VAL A 283 -9.69 -7.74 3.33
CA VAL A 283 -8.27 -7.48 3.06
C VAL A 283 -7.62 -8.71 2.46
N LEU A 284 -7.34 -8.68 1.15
CA LEU A 284 -6.66 -9.78 0.47
C LEU A 284 -5.17 -9.50 0.38
N LYS A 285 -4.33 -10.50 0.67
CA LYS A 285 -2.87 -10.37 0.64
C LYS A 285 -2.23 -11.58 -0.02
N ASP A 286 -1.11 -11.35 -0.72
CA ASP A 286 -0.25 -12.40 -1.27
C ASP A 286 -1.00 -13.36 -2.23
N ALA A 287 -1.93 -12.84 -3.03
CA ALA A 287 -2.65 -13.64 -4.00
C ALA A 287 -1.82 -13.88 -5.27
N TYR A 288 -1.83 -15.11 -5.78
CA TYR A 288 -1.25 -15.50 -7.05
C TYR A 288 -2.31 -16.13 -7.96
N ILE A 289 -2.65 -15.45 -9.05
CA ILE A 289 -3.68 -15.89 -9.99
C ILE A 289 -3.08 -15.98 -11.39
N ALA A 290 -3.09 -17.17 -11.97
CA ALA A 290 -2.53 -17.49 -13.27
C ALA A 290 -3.44 -18.43 -14.09
N ALA A 291 -3.07 -18.60 -15.36
CA ALA A 291 -3.70 -19.54 -16.28
C ALA A 291 -2.71 -20.63 -16.69
N THR A 292 -3.08 -21.90 -16.58
CA THR A 292 -2.25 -23.03 -17.06
C THR A 292 -2.30 -23.24 -18.57
N VAL A 293 -3.38 -22.78 -19.22
CA VAL A 293 -3.58 -22.89 -20.67
C VAL A 293 -4.06 -21.56 -21.26
N GLY A 294 -3.85 -21.38 -22.56
CA GLY A 294 -4.34 -20.24 -23.31
C GLY A 294 -5.85 -20.24 -23.50
N SER A 295 -6.66 -20.36 -22.45
CA SER A 295 -8.09 -20.06 -22.50
C SER A 295 -8.28 -18.55 -22.36
N VAL A 296 -9.16 -17.94 -23.17
CA VAL A 296 -9.57 -16.55 -22.97
C VAL A 296 -10.32 -16.48 -21.65
N GLY A 297 -9.79 -15.72 -20.69
CA GLY A 297 -10.37 -15.67 -19.37
C GLY A 297 -10.34 -14.30 -18.70
N GLN A 298 -11.14 -14.16 -17.65
CA GLN A 298 -11.29 -13.00 -16.78
C GLN A 298 -10.68 -13.36 -15.43
N ARG A 299 -9.64 -12.61 -15.03
CA ARG A 299 -8.88 -12.90 -13.81
C ARG A 299 -8.76 -11.64 -12.98
N ALA A 300 -9.12 -11.75 -11.72
CA ALA A 300 -8.99 -10.67 -10.76
C ALA A 300 -8.74 -11.22 -9.38
N VAL A 301 -8.26 -10.40 -8.44
CA VAL A 301 -7.98 -10.90 -7.09
C VAL A 301 -9.28 -11.11 -6.31
N LEU A 302 -10.15 -10.08 -6.26
CA LEU A 302 -11.36 -10.13 -5.44
C LEU A 302 -12.53 -10.79 -6.19
N VAL A 303 -13.00 -10.19 -7.29
CA VAL A 303 -14.20 -10.65 -8.02
C VAL A 303 -13.97 -10.68 -9.52
N SER A 304 -14.45 -11.71 -10.23
CA SER A 304 -14.40 -11.67 -11.69
C SER A 304 -15.58 -10.89 -12.30
N TYR A 305 -16.81 -11.15 -11.85
CA TYR A 305 -18.01 -10.46 -12.35
C TYR A 305 -18.91 -10.01 -11.20
N ALA A 306 -19.15 -8.71 -11.09
CA ALA A 306 -20.06 -8.11 -10.12
C ALA A 306 -21.24 -7.42 -10.82
N ASN A 307 -22.46 -7.67 -10.32
CA ASN A 307 -23.67 -7.05 -10.83
C ASN A 307 -24.57 -6.53 -9.72
N SER A 308 -24.95 -5.25 -9.76
CA SER A 308 -25.91 -4.68 -8.81
C SER A 308 -25.49 -4.90 -7.35
N SER A 309 -24.18 -4.85 -7.08
CA SER A 309 -23.58 -5.17 -5.78
C SER A 309 -22.88 -3.95 -5.18
N ILE A 310 -22.70 -3.97 -3.86
CA ILE A 310 -21.95 -2.96 -3.10
C ILE A 310 -20.61 -3.58 -2.68
N ILE A 311 -19.50 -2.92 -3.01
CA ILE A 311 -18.15 -3.31 -2.56
C ILE A 311 -17.51 -2.09 -1.89
N SER A 312 -17.25 -2.14 -0.60
CA SER A 312 -16.67 -0.99 0.10
C SER A 312 -15.65 -1.34 1.16
N ASN A 313 -14.62 -0.51 1.30
CA ASN A 313 -13.52 -0.73 2.24
C ASN A 313 -12.79 -2.08 2.01
N CYS A 314 -12.57 -2.43 0.74
CA CYS A 314 -11.92 -3.68 0.36
C CYS A 314 -10.54 -3.41 -0.24
N ASN A 315 -9.51 -4.07 0.28
CA ASN A 315 -8.12 -3.78 -0.06
C ASN A 315 -7.39 -5.04 -0.56
N VAL A 316 -6.50 -4.85 -1.52
CA VAL A 316 -5.63 -5.91 -2.08
C VAL A 316 -4.17 -5.50 -1.96
N TYR A 317 -3.34 -6.40 -1.42
CA TYR A 317 -1.91 -6.19 -1.21
C TYR A 317 -1.08 -7.29 -1.87
N ASP A 318 0.10 -6.91 -2.35
CA ASP A 318 1.20 -7.82 -2.68
C ASP A 318 0.81 -8.99 -3.61
N SER A 319 -0.10 -8.72 -4.55
CA SER A 319 -0.74 -9.77 -5.35
C SER A 319 -0.32 -9.74 -6.82
N THR A 320 -0.27 -10.91 -7.43
CA THR A 320 0.13 -11.12 -8.83
C THR A 320 -1.00 -11.76 -9.64
N VAL A 321 -1.38 -11.11 -10.74
CA VAL A 321 -2.37 -11.62 -11.71
C VAL A 321 -1.72 -11.75 -13.09
N LEU A 322 -1.52 -12.98 -13.54
CA LEU A 322 -0.93 -13.32 -14.82
C LEU A 322 -1.99 -13.91 -15.74
N THR A 323 -2.11 -13.35 -16.93
CA THR A 323 -3.05 -13.84 -17.95
C THR A 323 -2.33 -14.05 -19.27
N LEU A 324 -2.64 -15.18 -19.92
CA LEU A 324 -2.19 -15.44 -21.28
C LEU A 324 -3.20 -14.89 -22.30
N ARG A 325 -4.50 -15.02 -22.05
CA ARG A 325 -5.55 -14.51 -22.95
C ARG A 325 -6.72 -13.96 -22.14
N GLY A 326 -7.29 -12.85 -22.60
CA GLY A 326 -8.45 -12.20 -22.00
C GLY A 326 -8.07 -11.03 -21.09
N HIS A 327 -8.79 -10.88 -19.99
CA HIS A 327 -8.79 -9.70 -19.14
C HIS A 327 -8.20 -10.01 -17.78
N SER A 328 -7.24 -9.20 -17.35
CA SER A 328 -6.72 -9.21 -15.98
C SER A 328 -6.95 -7.88 -15.29
N ALA A 329 -7.32 -7.96 -14.02
CA ALA A 329 -7.54 -6.82 -13.15
C ALA A 329 -6.90 -7.05 -11.78
N GLY A 330 -6.39 -6.01 -11.15
CA GLY A 330 -5.91 -6.10 -9.77
C GLY A 330 -7.03 -6.31 -8.75
N PHE A 331 -8.23 -5.78 -9.03
CA PHE A 331 -9.36 -5.81 -8.11
C PHE A 331 -10.54 -6.62 -8.65
N ILE A 332 -11.19 -6.12 -9.72
CA ILE A 332 -12.39 -6.76 -10.31
C ILE A 332 -12.35 -6.73 -11.83
N THR A 333 -12.75 -7.80 -12.51
CA THR A 333 -12.74 -7.76 -14.00
C THR A 333 -13.91 -6.97 -14.56
N ASN A 334 -15.15 -7.36 -14.25
CA ASN A 334 -16.35 -6.70 -14.78
C ASN A 334 -17.25 -6.22 -13.65
N VAL A 335 -17.70 -4.97 -13.74
CA VAL A 335 -18.67 -4.37 -12.81
C VAL A 335 -19.83 -3.76 -13.59
N THR A 336 -21.06 -4.13 -13.22
CA THR A 336 -22.29 -3.60 -13.83
C THR A 336 -23.26 -3.13 -12.75
N ASN A 337 -23.69 -1.86 -12.79
CA ASN A 337 -24.62 -1.27 -11.81
C ASN A 337 -24.15 -1.43 -10.35
N CYS A 338 -22.85 -1.44 -10.10
CA CYS A 338 -22.29 -1.60 -8.75
C CYS A 338 -21.96 -0.24 -8.12
N GLU A 339 -21.88 -0.23 -6.80
CA GLU A 339 -21.27 0.86 -6.02
C GLU A 339 -19.97 0.35 -5.42
N ILE A 340 -18.85 1.00 -5.74
CA ILE A 340 -17.52 0.64 -5.27
C ILE A 340 -16.89 1.85 -4.60
N SER A 341 -16.56 1.74 -3.32
CA SER A 341 -16.00 2.85 -2.57
C SER A 341 -14.88 2.46 -1.62
N ASN A 342 -13.99 3.40 -1.30
CA ASN A 342 -12.94 3.24 -0.27
C ASN A 342 -12.09 1.98 -0.45
N SER A 343 -11.88 1.55 -1.69
CA SER A 343 -11.27 0.26 -2.02
C SER A 343 -9.99 0.44 -2.80
N ASN A 344 -8.93 -0.24 -2.39
CA ASN A 344 -7.57 0.08 -2.84
C ASN A 344 -6.76 -1.15 -3.22
N CYS A 345 -5.74 -0.93 -4.04
CA CYS A 345 -4.81 -1.93 -4.52
C CYS A 345 -3.37 -1.46 -4.34
N TYR A 346 -2.52 -2.27 -3.72
CA TYR A 346 -1.14 -1.92 -3.40
C TYR A 346 -0.19 -3.02 -3.88
N ASN A 347 0.95 -2.60 -4.44
CA ASN A 347 2.06 -3.48 -4.81
C ASN A 347 1.65 -4.64 -5.73
N LEU A 348 0.75 -4.37 -6.69
CA LEU A 348 0.27 -5.42 -7.60
C LEU A 348 1.22 -5.64 -8.76
N ILE A 349 1.25 -6.88 -9.27
CA ILE A 349 1.78 -7.20 -10.60
C ILE A 349 0.63 -7.74 -11.45
N VAL A 350 0.15 -6.94 -12.40
CA VAL A 350 -0.87 -7.38 -13.36
C VAL A 350 -0.22 -7.47 -14.74
N SER A 351 -0.16 -8.68 -15.31
CA SER A 351 0.52 -8.91 -16.57
C SER A 351 -0.31 -9.72 -17.57
N ASN A 352 -0.28 -9.31 -18.84
CA ASN A 352 -0.84 -10.06 -19.94
C ASN A 352 0.21 -10.31 -21.03
N THR A 353 0.55 -11.57 -21.30
CA THR A 353 1.71 -11.94 -22.13
C THR A 353 1.40 -12.80 -23.35
N GLY A 354 0.13 -13.06 -23.66
CA GLY A 354 -0.18 -14.00 -24.76
C GLY A 354 -0.27 -13.41 -26.15
N ASN A 355 -0.08 -14.31 -27.12
CA ASN A 355 0.02 -14.05 -28.54
C ASN A 355 -1.22 -14.55 -29.32
N ALA A 356 -2.42 -14.43 -28.76
CA ALA A 356 -3.65 -14.96 -29.35
C ALA A 356 -4.48 -13.91 -30.10
N TRP A 357 -5.56 -14.34 -30.75
CA TRP A 357 -6.40 -13.55 -31.66
C TRP A 357 -7.46 -12.68 -30.95
N ASP A 358 -7.51 -12.69 -29.62
CA ASP A 358 -8.60 -12.09 -28.85
C ASP A 358 -8.18 -10.79 -28.17
N THR A 359 -9.14 -9.89 -28.07
CA THR A 359 -9.08 -8.66 -27.26
C THR A 359 -8.74 -9.01 -25.82
N GLY A 360 -7.87 -8.24 -25.18
CA GLY A 360 -7.51 -8.44 -23.79
C GLY A 360 -7.28 -7.13 -23.05
N SER A 361 -7.15 -7.21 -21.73
CA SER A 361 -6.73 -6.08 -20.92
C SER A 361 -5.80 -6.52 -19.80
N ALA A 362 -4.95 -5.60 -19.35
CA ALA A 362 -4.30 -5.66 -18.05
C ALA A 362 -4.58 -4.34 -17.35
N THR A 363 -5.18 -4.42 -16.16
CA THR A 363 -5.69 -3.25 -15.46
C THR A 363 -5.33 -3.26 -13.98
N GLY A 364 -4.90 -2.12 -13.45
CA GLY A 364 -4.57 -2.00 -12.02
C GLY A 364 -5.76 -2.20 -11.08
N PHE A 365 -6.96 -1.70 -11.42
CA PHE A 365 -8.16 -1.82 -10.57
C PHE A 365 -9.27 -2.63 -11.23
N ILE A 366 -10.00 -2.04 -12.18
CA ILE A 366 -11.20 -2.63 -12.80
C ILE A 366 -11.06 -2.70 -14.31
N THR A 367 -11.31 -3.86 -14.94
CA THR A 367 -11.24 -3.91 -16.41
C THR A 367 -12.42 -3.16 -17.06
N ASN A 368 -13.67 -3.55 -16.81
CA ASN A 368 -14.84 -2.95 -17.44
C ASN A 368 -15.84 -2.43 -16.40
N SER A 369 -16.23 -1.17 -16.54
CA SER A 369 -17.29 -0.53 -15.76
C SER A 369 -18.44 -0.09 -16.65
N SER A 370 -19.67 -0.48 -16.28
CA SER A 370 -20.91 -0.06 -16.94
C SER A 370 -22.02 0.24 -15.94
N GLY A 371 -22.53 1.47 -15.94
CA GLY A 371 -23.58 1.91 -15.01
C GLY A 371 -23.18 1.91 -13.54
N SER A 372 -21.90 1.81 -13.22
CA SER A 372 -21.39 1.70 -11.84
C SER A 372 -20.82 3.01 -11.33
N ILE A 373 -20.88 3.20 -10.01
CA ILE A 373 -20.24 4.30 -9.28
C ILE A 373 -18.96 3.77 -8.65
N ILE A 374 -17.83 4.41 -8.94
CA ILE A 374 -16.52 4.09 -8.37
C ILE A 374 -15.98 5.36 -7.73
N ASP A 375 -15.85 5.40 -6.41
CA ASP A 375 -15.50 6.60 -5.67
C ASP A 375 -14.45 6.34 -4.60
N THR A 376 -13.50 7.26 -4.41
CA THR A 376 -12.53 7.17 -3.30
C THR A 376 -11.73 5.86 -3.34
N CYS A 377 -11.18 5.54 -4.51
CA CYS A 377 -10.44 4.30 -4.76
C CYS A 377 -9.03 4.59 -5.30
N SER A 378 -8.07 3.69 -5.03
CA SER A 378 -6.69 3.90 -5.50
C SER A 378 -5.95 2.65 -5.95
N VAL A 379 -4.99 2.85 -6.85
CA VAL A 379 -3.97 1.86 -7.22
C VAL A 379 -2.59 2.43 -6.97
N GLN A 380 -1.83 1.77 -6.12
CA GLN A 380 -0.57 2.28 -5.59
C GLN A 380 0.57 1.29 -5.81
N ASN A 381 1.74 1.80 -6.19
CA ASN A 381 3.00 1.08 -6.33
C ASN A 381 2.90 -0.21 -7.15
N SER A 382 1.98 -0.23 -8.11
CA SER A 382 1.63 -1.42 -8.88
C SER A 382 2.27 -1.37 -10.26
N ILE A 383 2.53 -2.54 -10.84
CA ILE A 383 3.03 -2.69 -12.21
C ILE A 383 1.91 -3.30 -13.05
N VAL A 384 1.54 -2.61 -14.12
CA VAL A 384 0.58 -3.11 -15.11
C VAL A 384 1.30 -3.24 -16.44
N SER A 385 1.39 -4.47 -16.94
CA SER A 385 2.19 -4.77 -18.12
C SER A 385 1.43 -5.59 -19.14
N THR A 386 1.66 -5.30 -20.42
CA THR A 386 1.18 -6.11 -21.52
C THR A 386 2.27 -6.29 -22.56
N ALA A 387 2.48 -7.52 -23.00
CA ALA A 387 3.34 -7.85 -24.12
C ALA A 387 2.57 -8.74 -25.08
N SER A 388 2.26 -8.24 -26.27
CA SER A 388 1.55 -9.04 -27.27
C SER A 388 1.95 -8.72 -28.70
N SER A 389 1.93 -9.74 -29.54
CA SER A 389 2.14 -9.59 -30.97
C SER A 389 0.85 -9.26 -31.75
N ARG A 390 -0.32 -9.10 -31.09
CA ARG A 390 -1.64 -9.08 -31.78
C ARG A 390 -2.66 -8.07 -31.18
N ARG A 391 -3.79 -7.88 -31.91
CA ARG A 391 -4.69 -6.71 -31.86
C ARG A 391 -5.53 -6.55 -30.57
N PHE A 392 -5.84 -5.30 -30.25
CA PHE A 392 -6.84 -4.80 -29.30
C PHE A 392 -6.60 -5.14 -27.83
N ILE A 393 -5.49 -4.66 -27.30
CA ILE A 393 -5.18 -4.74 -25.88
C ILE A 393 -5.34 -3.38 -25.21
N HIS A 394 -5.98 -3.39 -24.04
CA HIS A 394 -6.12 -2.22 -23.18
C HIS A 394 -5.20 -2.37 -21.97
N THR A 395 -4.30 -1.41 -21.79
CA THR A 395 -3.46 -1.33 -20.60
C THR A 395 -3.82 -0.06 -19.83
N SER A 396 -4.11 -0.19 -18.54
CA SER A 396 -4.49 0.97 -17.73
C SER A 396 -4.14 0.82 -16.26
N GLY A 397 -3.69 1.89 -15.63
CA GLY A 397 -3.38 1.89 -14.20
C GLY A 397 -4.61 1.85 -13.29
N PHE A 398 -5.79 2.25 -13.77
CA PHE A 398 -7.02 2.25 -12.97
C PHE A 398 -8.17 1.47 -13.64
N VAL A 399 -8.75 1.97 -14.73
CA VAL A 399 -9.89 1.34 -15.41
C VAL A 399 -9.65 1.16 -16.91
N SER A 400 -9.87 -0.03 -17.49
CA SER A 400 -9.66 -0.19 -18.95
C SER A 400 -10.78 0.46 -19.76
N LEU A 401 -12.03 0.20 -19.40
CA LEU A 401 -13.21 0.70 -20.09
C LEU A 401 -14.22 1.28 -19.09
N ASN A 402 -14.52 2.57 -19.23
CA ASN A 402 -15.58 3.26 -18.49
C ASN A 402 -16.72 3.61 -19.45
N SER A 403 -17.93 3.09 -19.22
CA SER A 403 -19.01 3.12 -20.21
C SER A 403 -20.41 3.25 -19.62
N GLY A 404 -21.41 3.44 -20.49
CA GLY A 404 -22.80 3.60 -20.06
C GLY A 404 -22.98 4.83 -19.17
N THR A 405 -23.71 4.66 -18.07
CA THR A 405 -23.92 5.71 -17.06
C THR A 405 -22.89 5.65 -15.92
N SER A 406 -21.75 4.97 -16.10
CA SER A 406 -20.72 4.87 -15.06
C SER A 406 -20.11 6.22 -14.69
N SER A 407 -19.76 6.37 -13.41
CA SER A 407 -19.02 7.52 -12.89
C SER A 407 -17.83 7.07 -12.06
N ILE A 408 -16.65 7.62 -12.34
CA ILE A 408 -15.45 7.45 -11.53
C ILE A 408 -15.10 8.79 -10.89
N SER A 409 -14.99 8.83 -9.57
CA SER A 409 -14.66 10.05 -8.83
C SER A 409 -13.63 9.83 -7.74
N ASN A 410 -12.93 10.91 -7.37
CA ASN A 410 -12.07 10.97 -6.20
C ASN A 410 -11.06 9.82 -6.11
N SER A 411 -10.53 9.42 -7.26
CA SER A 411 -9.74 8.19 -7.37
C SER A 411 -8.41 8.45 -8.06
N PHE A 412 -7.38 7.67 -7.72
CA PHE A 412 -6.06 7.86 -8.31
C PHE A 412 -5.31 6.57 -8.62
N SER A 413 -4.33 6.67 -9.52
CA SER A 413 -3.37 5.60 -9.75
C SER A 413 -1.96 6.16 -9.92
N ASN A 414 -0.96 5.52 -9.31
CA ASN A 414 0.45 5.79 -9.60
C ASN A 414 1.15 4.57 -10.23
N ALA A 415 0.36 3.64 -10.77
CA ALA A 415 0.87 2.40 -11.33
C ALA A 415 1.89 2.67 -12.45
N THR A 416 2.95 1.87 -12.49
CA THR A 416 3.90 1.87 -13.61
C THR A 416 3.33 1.05 -14.76
N ILE A 417 3.20 1.67 -15.93
CA ILE A 417 2.60 1.06 -17.11
C ILE A 417 3.67 0.68 -18.13
N SER A 418 3.66 -0.58 -18.58
CA SER A 418 4.54 -1.08 -19.64
C SER A 418 3.73 -1.83 -20.71
N SER A 419 3.48 -1.21 -21.87
CA SER A 419 2.65 -1.79 -22.92
C SER A 419 3.40 -1.92 -24.25
N PHE A 420 3.81 -3.14 -24.59
CA PHE A 420 4.52 -3.44 -25.83
C PHE A 420 3.63 -4.32 -26.72
N SER A 421 2.92 -3.66 -27.66
CA SER A 421 2.07 -4.32 -28.64
C SER A 421 2.58 -4.08 -30.06
N ASN A 422 2.55 -5.13 -30.89
CA ASN A 422 2.79 -5.02 -32.35
C ASN A 422 1.51 -4.79 -33.17
N ALA A 423 0.42 -4.42 -32.52
CA ALA A 423 -0.87 -4.19 -33.14
C ALA A 423 -1.65 -3.08 -32.40
N ASP A 424 -2.76 -2.63 -32.98
CA ASP A 424 -3.60 -1.57 -32.43
C ASP A 424 -3.97 -1.85 -30.96
N SER A 425 -3.36 -1.13 -30.03
CA SER A 425 -3.59 -1.20 -28.59
C SER A 425 -3.84 0.19 -28.03
N THR A 426 -4.44 0.26 -26.85
CA THR A 426 -4.52 1.51 -26.09
C THR A 426 -3.80 1.34 -24.77
N SER A 427 -3.04 2.35 -24.36
CA SER A 427 -2.36 2.37 -23.06
C SER A 427 -2.55 3.74 -22.41
N SER A 428 -2.85 3.74 -21.12
CA SER A 428 -3.06 4.98 -20.39
C SER A 428 -2.72 4.87 -18.92
N GLY A 429 -2.45 6.00 -18.29
CA GLY A 429 -2.24 6.04 -16.84
C GLY A 429 -3.49 5.68 -16.05
N PHE A 430 -4.65 6.26 -16.40
CA PHE A 430 -5.88 6.10 -15.64
C PHE A 430 -6.93 5.26 -16.37
N CYS A 431 -7.43 5.73 -17.52
CA CYS A 431 -8.50 5.06 -18.26
C CYS A 431 -8.27 4.86 -19.75
N SER A 432 -8.22 3.60 -20.22
CA SER A 432 -7.90 3.33 -21.64
C SER A 432 -8.98 3.87 -22.58
N ARG A 433 -10.25 3.61 -22.28
CA ARG A 433 -11.40 4.10 -23.05
C ARG A 433 -12.46 4.68 -22.12
N ASN A 434 -12.62 6.00 -22.18
CA ASN A 434 -13.67 6.70 -21.45
C ASN A 434 -14.84 7.10 -22.38
N TYR A 435 -16.02 6.55 -22.09
CA TYR A 435 -17.30 6.91 -22.71
C TYR A 435 -18.29 7.53 -21.70
N ALA A 436 -17.91 7.62 -20.43
CA ALA A 436 -18.76 8.10 -19.35
C ALA A 436 -18.06 9.22 -18.56
N THR A 437 -18.37 9.38 -17.27
CA THR A 437 -17.84 10.51 -16.47
C THR A 437 -16.65 10.07 -15.62
N ILE A 438 -15.59 10.87 -15.64
CA ILE A 438 -14.47 10.80 -14.69
C ILE A 438 -14.26 12.19 -14.09
N SER A 439 -14.19 12.30 -12.77
CA SER A 439 -13.99 13.59 -12.10
C SER A 439 -13.10 13.52 -10.88
N ASN A 440 -12.40 14.61 -10.57
CA ASN A 440 -11.60 14.74 -9.35
C ASN A 440 -10.61 13.59 -9.14
N SER A 441 -9.97 13.15 -10.22
CA SER A 441 -9.11 11.97 -10.24
C SER A 441 -7.73 12.30 -10.77
N TYR A 442 -6.72 11.51 -10.43
CA TYR A 442 -5.41 11.75 -11.00
C TYR A 442 -4.58 10.51 -11.31
N TYR A 443 -3.57 10.70 -12.16
CA TYR A 443 -2.53 9.72 -12.42
C TYR A 443 -1.13 10.30 -12.25
N SER A 444 -0.23 9.59 -11.58
CA SER A 444 1.15 10.05 -11.32
C SER A 444 2.22 8.98 -11.56
N GLY A 445 1.89 7.94 -12.33
CA GLY A 445 2.81 6.85 -12.67
C GLY A 445 3.57 7.07 -13.97
N SER A 446 4.54 6.22 -14.26
CA SER A 446 5.29 6.26 -15.53
C SER A 446 4.61 5.40 -16.60
N ILE A 447 4.71 5.82 -17.87
CA ILE A 447 4.14 5.08 -19.01
C ILE A 447 5.26 4.80 -20.02
N THR A 448 5.51 3.52 -20.28
CA THR A 448 6.43 3.06 -21.33
C THR A 448 5.66 2.22 -22.34
N THR A 449 5.75 2.55 -23.63
CA THR A 449 4.99 1.82 -24.67
C THR A 449 5.78 1.56 -25.95
N GLY A 450 5.29 0.60 -26.75
CA GLY A 450 5.76 0.35 -28.11
C GLY A 450 5.10 1.26 -29.16
N LEU A 451 5.73 1.35 -30.34
CA LEU A 451 5.41 2.33 -31.40
C LEU A 451 3.97 2.28 -31.97
N LEU A 452 3.25 1.17 -31.81
CA LEU A 452 1.91 0.96 -32.39
C LEU A 452 0.77 1.15 -31.38
N THR A 453 1.09 1.66 -30.18
CA THR A 453 0.12 1.86 -29.11
C THR A 453 -0.46 3.28 -29.17
N VAL A 454 -1.78 3.42 -29.10
CA VAL A 454 -2.42 4.71 -28.81
C VAL A 454 -2.25 5.00 -27.33
N VAL A 455 -1.47 6.02 -27.01
CA VAL A 455 -1.15 6.39 -25.63
C VAL A 455 -1.92 7.63 -25.22
N GLY A 456 -2.25 7.72 -23.93
CA GLY A 456 -2.54 9.00 -23.29
C GLY A 456 -2.15 9.00 -21.81
N GLY A 457 -1.75 10.16 -21.30
CA GLY A 457 -1.26 10.30 -19.92
C GLY A 457 -2.32 9.94 -18.89
N PHE A 458 -3.55 10.42 -19.07
CA PHE A 458 -4.69 10.06 -18.22
C PHE A 458 -5.65 9.10 -18.92
N CYS A 459 -6.27 9.50 -20.04
CA CYS A 459 -7.03 8.60 -20.90
C CYS A 459 -6.37 8.40 -22.27
N ALA A 460 -6.40 7.18 -22.83
CA ALA A 460 -5.91 6.96 -24.19
C ALA A 460 -6.93 7.41 -25.24
N THR A 461 -8.21 7.15 -25.00
CA THR A 461 -9.33 7.68 -25.79
C THR A 461 -10.42 8.19 -24.87
N ASN A 462 -11.01 9.33 -25.23
CA ASN A 462 -12.08 9.94 -24.46
C ASN A 462 -13.17 10.47 -25.41
N THR A 463 -14.40 10.03 -25.18
CA THR A 463 -15.61 10.61 -25.79
C THR A 463 -16.67 10.96 -24.73
N GLY A 464 -16.42 10.59 -23.46
CA GLY A 464 -17.16 11.05 -22.31
C GLY A 464 -16.61 12.36 -21.72
N SER A 465 -16.90 12.59 -20.45
CA SER A 465 -16.45 13.79 -19.72
C SER A 465 -15.31 13.47 -18.77
N VAL A 466 -14.29 14.32 -18.78
CA VAL A 466 -13.16 14.27 -17.83
C VAL A 466 -13.04 15.65 -17.20
N ASN A 467 -13.42 15.77 -15.91
CA ASN A 467 -13.56 17.04 -15.22
C ASN A 467 -12.61 17.12 -14.02
N ASN A 468 -11.84 18.19 -13.88
CA ASN A 468 -10.92 18.39 -12.73
C ASN A 468 -10.04 17.16 -12.45
N SER A 469 -9.62 16.47 -13.51
CA SER A 469 -8.82 15.26 -13.42
C SER A 469 -7.49 15.45 -14.14
N TYR A 470 -6.42 15.10 -13.46
CA TYR A 470 -5.07 15.54 -13.80
C TYR A 470 -4.14 14.35 -14.03
N TYR A 471 -3.04 14.57 -14.73
CA TYR A 471 -1.95 13.61 -14.76
C TYR A 471 -0.61 14.31 -14.83
N ASP A 472 0.40 13.63 -14.30
CA ASP A 472 1.76 14.13 -14.34
C ASP A 472 2.35 13.95 -15.74
N SER A 473 2.50 15.06 -16.47
CA SER A 473 3.06 15.06 -17.83
C SER A 473 4.55 14.78 -17.89
N GLU A 474 5.30 15.06 -16.82
CA GLU A 474 6.75 14.88 -16.76
C GLU A 474 7.10 13.41 -16.47
N ILE A 475 6.35 12.76 -15.56
CA ILE A 475 6.54 11.35 -15.22
C ILE A 475 5.93 10.42 -16.28
N SER A 476 4.73 10.74 -16.78
CA SER A 476 4.11 9.93 -17.84
C SER A 476 4.77 10.13 -19.20
N GLY A 477 5.47 11.26 -19.40
CA GLY A 477 6.03 11.67 -20.69
C GLY A 477 4.96 12.00 -21.74
N GLN A 478 3.71 12.25 -21.33
CA GLN A 478 2.58 12.57 -22.21
C GLN A 478 2.10 14.01 -22.02
N ALA A 479 1.53 14.60 -23.07
CA ALA A 479 0.95 15.95 -23.06
C ALA A 479 -0.25 16.04 -24.02
N ASP A 480 -1.34 15.37 -23.64
CA ASP A 480 -2.61 15.27 -24.37
C ASP A 480 -3.56 16.45 -24.14
N THR A 481 -4.49 16.63 -25.09
CA THR A 481 -5.62 17.56 -24.99
C THR A 481 -6.94 16.78 -24.95
N GLY A 482 -7.87 17.16 -24.06
CA GLY A 482 -9.23 16.60 -24.00
C GLY A 482 -9.35 15.18 -23.41
N LYS A 483 -8.28 14.65 -22.82
CA LYS A 483 -8.20 13.29 -22.27
C LYS A 483 -7.75 13.26 -20.79
N GLY A 484 -7.96 14.37 -20.08
CA GLY A 484 -7.35 14.71 -18.79
C GLY A 484 -6.44 15.93 -18.92
N PHE A 485 -6.20 16.64 -17.82
CA PHE A 485 -5.40 17.86 -17.79
C PHE A 485 -3.93 17.56 -17.46
N PRO A 486 -2.98 17.76 -18.38
CA PRO A 486 -1.55 17.63 -18.07
C PRO A 486 -1.14 18.66 -17.03
N ARG A 487 -0.33 18.23 -16.06
CA ARG A 487 0.30 19.08 -15.05
C ARG A 487 1.73 18.64 -14.81
N THR A 488 2.60 19.57 -14.45
CA THR A 488 3.97 19.24 -14.03
C THR A 488 3.97 18.54 -12.68
N THR A 489 5.07 17.83 -12.37
CA THR A 489 5.30 17.21 -11.05
C THR A 489 5.11 18.24 -9.94
N LYS A 490 5.70 19.42 -10.13
CA LYS A 490 5.61 20.54 -9.20
C LYS A 490 4.15 20.98 -8.99
N GLN A 491 3.40 21.21 -10.06
CA GLN A 491 2.00 21.63 -9.97
C GLN A 491 1.16 20.63 -9.19
N MET A 492 1.35 19.33 -9.43
CA MET A 492 0.61 18.29 -8.72
C MET A 492 1.04 18.14 -7.25
N GLN A 493 2.33 18.30 -6.94
CA GLN A 493 2.84 18.12 -5.58
C GLN A 493 2.73 19.35 -4.68
N GLU A 494 2.65 20.56 -5.24
CA GLU A 494 2.47 21.81 -4.50
C GLU A 494 1.01 22.28 -4.47
N GLY A 495 0.17 21.75 -5.36
CA GLY A 495 -1.23 22.11 -5.43
C GLY A 495 -2.03 21.64 -4.21
N TYR A 496 -3.00 22.44 -3.82
CA TYR A 496 -4.06 22.10 -2.86
C TYR A 496 -5.44 22.47 -3.44
N ALA A 497 -6.51 22.10 -2.76
CA ALA A 497 -7.88 22.36 -3.21
C ALA A 497 -8.09 23.81 -3.67
N ASN A 498 -8.49 23.98 -4.93
CA ASN A 498 -8.73 25.28 -5.60
C ASN A 498 -7.54 26.25 -5.64
N SER A 499 -6.31 25.73 -5.51
CA SER A 499 -5.09 26.53 -5.64
C SER A 499 -4.77 26.93 -7.09
N MET A 500 -3.86 27.88 -7.27
CA MET A 500 -3.29 28.25 -8.56
C MET A 500 -1.77 28.13 -8.51
N ILE A 501 -1.19 27.29 -9.36
CA ILE A 501 0.25 27.04 -9.43
C ILE A 501 0.73 27.34 -10.85
N ASP A 502 1.70 28.26 -10.96
CA ASP A 502 2.27 28.70 -12.24
C ASP A 502 1.20 29.19 -13.26
N GLY A 503 0.09 29.76 -12.76
CA GLY A 503 -1.01 30.29 -13.57
C GLY A 503 -2.12 29.29 -13.91
N ASP A 504 -1.93 28.00 -13.61
CA ASP A 504 -2.93 26.96 -13.80
C ASP A 504 -3.71 26.69 -12.53
N SER A 505 -5.03 26.50 -12.66
CA SER A 505 -5.86 26.03 -11.55
C SER A 505 -5.58 24.55 -11.27
N MET A 506 -5.44 24.23 -9.98
CA MET A 506 -5.18 22.90 -9.46
C MET A 506 -6.30 22.45 -8.52
N TYR A 507 -6.64 21.17 -8.60
CA TYR A 507 -7.58 20.51 -7.69
C TYR A 507 -8.88 21.28 -7.49
N THR A 508 -9.42 21.78 -8.60
CA THR A 508 -10.65 22.55 -8.61
C THR A 508 -11.81 21.65 -8.19
N ALA A 509 -12.60 22.09 -7.21
CA ALA A 509 -13.70 21.33 -6.63
C ALA A 509 -13.31 19.97 -5.99
N TRP A 510 -12.04 19.80 -5.61
CA TRP A 510 -11.64 18.67 -4.77
C TRP A 510 -11.97 18.97 -3.31
N ASP A 511 -12.47 17.95 -2.61
CA ASP A 511 -12.87 18.06 -1.21
C ASP A 511 -11.69 17.80 -0.26
N ASN A 512 -11.47 18.69 0.71
CA ASN A 512 -10.47 18.51 1.74
C ASN A 512 -10.83 17.38 2.72
N ASP A 513 -12.10 16.97 2.81
CA ASP A 513 -12.52 15.85 3.66
C ASP A 513 -12.22 14.49 3.04
N ILE A 514 -12.01 14.44 1.72
CA ILE A 514 -11.60 13.23 0.99
C ILE A 514 -10.08 13.22 0.76
N TRP A 515 -9.53 14.37 0.39
CA TRP A 515 -8.13 14.48 -0.01
C TRP A 515 -7.26 15.12 1.07
N LYS A 516 -6.15 14.46 1.37
CA LYS A 516 -5.03 15.01 2.12
C LYS A 516 -3.99 15.54 1.13
N PHE A 517 -4.01 16.84 0.92
CA PHE A 517 -2.96 17.52 0.16
C PHE A 517 -1.66 17.52 0.99
N GLY A 518 -0.61 16.92 0.46
CA GLY A 518 0.66 16.70 1.17
C GLY A 518 1.44 17.98 1.47
N LEU A 519 2.54 17.83 2.21
CA LEU A 519 3.62 18.83 2.27
C LEU A 519 4.36 18.86 0.92
N ILE A 520 5.10 19.94 0.64
CA ILE A 520 5.90 20.13 -0.58
C ILE A 520 6.60 18.81 -1.01
N ASN A 521 6.48 18.44 -2.28
CA ASN A 521 6.99 17.22 -2.91
C ASN A 521 6.19 15.93 -2.65
N LYS A 522 4.90 16.01 -2.35
CA LYS A 522 4.02 14.83 -2.27
C LYS A 522 2.73 15.03 -3.07
N TYR A 523 2.28 13.98 -3.75
CA TYR A 523 0.95 13.97 -4.38
C TYR A 523 -0.16 13.96 -3.31
N PRO A 524 -1.39 14.40 -3.65
CA PRO A 524 -2.54 14.24 -2.77
C PRO A 524 -2.79 12.76 -2.44
N GLU A 525 -3.07 12.47 -1.18
CA GLU A 525 -3.43 11.12 -0.72
C GLU A 525 -4.92 11.09 -0.33
N LEU A 526 -5.57 9.94 -0.42
CA LEU A 526 -6.90 9.75 0.19
C LEU A 526 -6.73 9.72 1.72
N LYS A 527 -7.69 10.28 2.44
CA LYS A 527 -7.69 10.36 3.91
C LYS A 527 -7.98 9.03 4.60
#